data_AF-A0A9X5X5Z8-F1
#
_entry.id   AF-A0A9X5X5Z8-F1
#
_cell.length_a   1.000
_cell.length_b   1.000
_cell.length_c   1.000
_cell.angle_alpha   90.00
_cell.angle_beta   90.00
_cell.angle_gamma   90.00
#
_symmetry.space_group_name_H-M   'P 1'
#
loop_
_entity.id
_entity.type
_entity.pdbx_description
1 polymer ?
#
loop_
_entity_poly.entity_id
_entity_poly.type
_entity_poly.pdbx_seq_one_letter_code
_entity_poly.pdbx_strand_id
1 'polypeptide(L)'
;AEKVAAVLDVNAGEVAVASTGLIGVLLPMDKLLPGVESAAAQLSAHGGEKAAIAIKTTDTVHKTSVHTGDGWSVGGMAKGAGMLAPGLATMLVVLTTDADLDSETLDRALRAATRTTFDRVDSDGCMSTNDTVLLLASGASAVTPQYAEFAEAVRAVCDDLGQQLIRDAEGASKDIKIEVVNAASEDDAVEVGRSIARNNLLKCAIHGEDPNWGRVLSAIGTTGAAFEPDQLNV
;
A
#
# COMPACT_ATOMS: atom_id res chain seq x y z
N ALA A 1 19.53 -11.30 1.09
CA ALA A 1 19.31 -11.94 2.40
C ALA A 1 20.63 -12.25 3.10
N GLU A 2 21.43 -13.22 2.64
CA GLU A 2 22.64 -13.69 3.35
C GLU A 2 23.64 -12.59 3.72
N LYS A 3 23.95 -11.66 2.80
CA LYS A 3 24.87 -10.56 3.11
C LYS A 3 24.36 -9.65 4.23
N VAL A 4 23.06 -9.32 4.22
CA VAL A 4 22.43 -8.51 5.28
C VAL A 4 22.47 -9.27 6.60
N ALA A 5 22.12 -10.54 6.57
CA ALA A 5 22.11 -11.42 7.73
C ALA A 5 23.49 -11.52 8.39
N ALA A 6 24.55 -11.70 7.60
CA ALA A 6 25.93 -11.74 8.10
C ALA A 6 26.39 -10.41 8.71
N VAL A 7 25.96 -9.27 8.16
CA VAL A 7 26.35 -7.93 8.67
C VAL A 7 25.60 -7.57 9.95
N LEU A 8 24.36 -8.03 10.10
CA LEU A 8 23.51 -7.75 11.25
C LEU A 8 23.54 -8.84 12.33
N ASP A 9 24.29 -9.91 12.12
CA ASP A 9 24.38 -11.08 13.00
C ASP A 9 23.00 -11.72 13.28
N VAL A 10 22.21 -11.92 12.22
CA VAL A 10 20.88 -12.56 12.25
C VAL A 10 20.80 -13.73 11.27
N ASN A 11 19.72 -14.51 11.32
CA ASN A 11 19.50 -15.58 10.36
C ASN A 11 19.06 -15.03 8.99
N ALA A 12 19.57 -15.61 7.90
CA ALA A 12 19.14 -15.23 6.55
C ALA A 12 17.63 -15.43 6.30
N GLY A 13 17.00 -16.39 6.99
CA GLY A 13 15.55 -16.62 6.97
C GLY A 13 14.74 -15.53 7.66
N GLU A 14 15.36 -14.67 8.47
CA GLU A 14 14.73 -13.53 9.14
C GLU A 14 14.79 -12.25 8.29
N VAL A 15 15.42 -12.32 7.10
CA VAL A 15 15.59 -11.17 6.20
C VAL A 15 14.63 -11.27 5.02
N ALA A 16 13.56 -10.47 5.06
CA ALA A 16 12.72 -10.25 3.89
C ALA A 16 13.47 -9.42 2.83
N VAL A 17 13.30 -9.79 1.55
CA VAL A 17 13.87 -9.06 0.41
C VAL A 17 12.74 -8.60 -0.49
N ALA A 18 12.64 -7.28 -0.68
CA ALA A 18 11.74 -6.65 -1.63
C ALA A 18 12.57 -5.95 -2.72
N SER A 19 12.08 -5.96 -3.95
CA SER A 19 12.76 -5.31 -5.08
C SER A 19 11.77 -4.58 -5.96
N THR A 20 12.17 -3.43 -6.49
CA THR A 20 11.37 -2.62 -7.40
C THR A 20 12.28 -1.96 -8.42
N GLY A 21 11.78 -1.74 -9.64
CA GLY A 21 12.53 -1.10 -10.72
C GLY A 21 12.31 -1.80 -12.05
N LEU A 22 13.33 -1.74 -12.92
CA LEU A 22 13.28 -2.31 -14.26
C LEU A 22 13.26 -3.85 -14.23
N ILE A 23 12.31 -4.44 -14.95
CA ILE A 23 12.20 -5.89 -15.13
C ILE A 23 13.27 -6.37 -16.12
N GLY A 24 13.85 -7.54 -15.86
CA GLY A 24 14.81 -8.19 -16.77
C GLY A 24 16.24 -7.65 -16.69
N VAL A 25 16.53 -6.76 -15.73
CA VAL A 25 17.86 -6.21 -15.48
C VAL A 25 18.43 -6.84 -14.21
N LEU A 26 19.64 -7.40 -14.30
CA LEU A 26 20.33 -7.95 -13.14
C LEU A 26 20.75 -6.84 -12.18
N LEU A 27 20.66 -7.11 -10.87
CA LEU A 27 21.12 -6.17 -9.85
C LEU A 27 22.64 -5.95 -9.96
N PRO A 28 23.13 -4.71 -9.83
CA PRO A 28 24.56 -4.42 -9.80
C PRO A 28 25.17 -4.86 -8.46
N MET A 29 25.49 -6.15 -8.35
CA MET A 29 25.94 -6.78 -7.10
C MET A 29 27.23 -6.18 -6.54
N ASP A 30 28.10 -5.69 -7.40
CA ASP A 30 29.33 -4.97 -7.08
C ASP A 30 29.07 -3.67 -6.29
N LYS A 31 27.92 -3.02 -6.53
CA LYS A 31 27.47 -1.84 -5.79
C LYS A 31 26.60 -2.20 -4.59
N LEU A 32 25.74 -3.20 -4.75
CA LEU A 32 24.76 -3.59 -3.74
C LEU A 32 25.45 -4.15 -2.48
N LEU A 33 26.42 -5.06 -2.63
CA LEU A 33 27.04 -5.72 -1.48
C LEU A 33 27.81 -4.76 -0.55
N PRO A 34 28.65 -3.82 -1.05
CA PRO A 34 29.24 -2.78 -0.21
C PRO A 34 28.19 -1.77 0.32
N GLY A 35 27.13 -1.52 -0.46
CA GLY A 35 26.02 -0.67 -0.04
C GLY A 35 25.30 -1.21 1.21
N VAL A 36 25.15 -2.53 1.33
CA VAL A 36 24.58 -3.18 2.52
C VAL A 36 25.41 -2.89 3.77
N GLU A 37 26.73 -3.00 3.69
CA GLU A 37 27.63 -2.69 4.82
C GLU A 37 27.52 -1.21 5.23
N SER A 38 27.48 -0.33 4.23
CA SER A 38 27.35 1.12 4.45
C SER A 38 26.01 1.52 5.08
N ALA A 39 24.92 0.83 4.70
CA ALA A 39 23.60 1.04 5.26
C ALA A 39 23.51 0.52 6.70
N ALA A 40 24.07 -0.67 6.97
CA ALA A 40 24.11 -1.24 8.31
C ALA A 40 24.87 -0.36 9.31
N ALA A 41 25.99 0.24 8.90
CA ALA A 41 26.75 1.18 9.72
C ALA A 41 25.99 2.47 10.07
N GLN A 42 24.88 2.76 9.39
CA GLN A 42 24.07 3.97 9.55
C GLN A 42 22.69 3.69 10.19
N LEU A 43 22.46 2.48 10.71
CA LEU A 43 21.22 2.15 11.39
C LEU A 43 20.96 3.12 12.55
N SER A 44 19.71 3.56 12.66
CA SER A 44 19.28 4.53 13.66
C SER A 44 17.79 4.37 13.92
N ALA A 45 17.38 4.57 15.18
CA ALA A 45 15.97 4.65 15.56
C ALA A 45 15.21 5.80 14.87
N HIS A 46 15.91 6.73 14.22
CA HIS A 46 15.33 7.87 13.50
C HIS A 46 15.60 7.80 11.99
N GLY A 47 15.98 6.62 11.48
CA GLY A 47 16.32 6.40 10.07
C GLY A 47 15.11 6.28 9.12
N GLY A 48 13.88 6.30 9.63
CA GLY A 48 12.66 6.02 8.87
C GLY A 48 12.48 6.89 7.63
N GLU A 49 12.67 8.21 7.75
CA GLU A 49 12.56 9.13 6.61
C GLU A 49 13.60 8.82 5.51
N LYS A 50 14.85 8.55 5.90
CA LYS A 50 15.92 8.18 4.96
C LYS A 50 15.59 6.88 4.23
N ALA A 51 15.02 5.90 4.92
CA ALA A 51 14.58 4.65 4.32
C ALA A 51 13.44 4.89 3.31
N ALA A 52 12.44 5.69 3.67
CA ALA A 52 11.33 6.05 2.78
C ALA A 52 11.80 6.79 1.52
N ILE A 53 12.80 7.67 1.63
CA ILE A 53 13.43 8.33 0.48
C ILE A 53 14.18 7.32 -0.40
N ALA A 54 14.91 6.38 0.19
CA ALA A 54 15.78 5.45 -0.52
C ALA A 54 15.02 4.39 -1.34
N ILE A 55 13.79 4.05 -0.96
CA ILE A 55 12.99 3.04 -1.68
C ILE A 55 12.26 3.60 -2.91
N LYS A 56 12.18 4.92 -3.06
CA LYS A 56 11.47 5.60 -4.15
C LYS A 56 11.97 5.15 -5.53
N THR A 57 11.06 5.21 -6.51
CA THR A 57 11.38 5.04 -7.93
C THR A 57 10.90 6.25 -8.73
N THR A 58 9.72 6.14 -9.34
CA THR A 58 9.04 7.24 -10.04
C THR A 58 8.26 8.15 -9.10
N ASP A 59 8.17 7.78 -7.82
CA ASP A 59 7.60 8.58 -6.73
C ASP A 59 8.19 10.00 -6.70
N THR A 60 7.34 11.03 -6.63
CA THR A 60 7.82 12.42 -6.52
C THR A 60 8.09 12.79 -5.06
N VAL A 61 7.34 12.20 -4.12
CA VAL A 61 7.48 12.41 -2.66
C VAL A 61 7.78 11.10 -1.93
N HIS A 62 8.41 11.20 -0.76
CA HIS A 62 8.54 10.05 0.15
C HIS A 62 7.25 9.93 0.97
N LYS A 63 6.83 8.70 1.27
CA LYS A 63 5.53 8.43 1.93
C LYS A 63 5.76 7.77 3.28
N THR A 64 5.29 8.40 4.33
CA THR A 64 5.41 7.92 5.72
C THR A 64 4.14 8.19 6.49
N SER A 65 3.85 7.37 7.49
CA SER A 65 2.70 7.56 8.38
C SER A 65 3.00 6.97 9.75
N VAL A 66 2.42 7.57 10.79
CA VAL A 66 2.59 7.13 12.18
C VAL A 66 1.27 7.25 12.93
N HIS A 67 0.91 6.19 13.64
CA HIS A 67 -0.16 6.19 14.63
C HIS A 67 0.43 5.91 16.01
N THR A 68 0.04 6.70 17.00
CA THR A 68 0.47 6.56 18.39
C THR A 68 -0.70 6.10 19.24
N GLY A 69 -0.59 4.93 19.85
CA GLY A 69 -1.51 4.42 20.86
C GLY A 69 -1.07 4.81 22.27
N ASP A 70 -1.65 4.16 23.28
CA ASP A 70 -1.25 4.38 24.68
C ASP A 70 0.02 3.59 25.04
N GLY A 71 1.18 4.23 24.85
CA GLY A 71 2.49 3.66 25.20
C GLY A 71 3.13 2.77 24.13
N TRP A 72 2.56 2.71 22.92
CA TRP A 72 3.06 1.99 21.75
C TRP A 72 2.73 2.75 20.46
N SER A 73 3.31 2.34 19.33
CA SER A 73 3.09 3.00 18.04
C SER A 73 3.13 2.04 16.85
N VAL A 74 2.51 2.44 15.74
CA VAL A 74 2.67 1.83 14.42
C VAL A 74 3.18 2.90 13.47
N GLY A 75 4.36 2.69 12.91
CA GLY A 75 4.92 3.50 11.84
C GLY A 75 4.90 2.74 10.53
N GLY A 76 4.88 3.47 9.41
CA GLY A 76 4.93 2.87 8.10
C GLY A 76 5.60 3.75 7.06
N MET A 77 6.19 3.12 6.06
CA MET A 77 6.62 3.76 4.82
C MET A 77 6.07 3.01 3.62
N ALA A 78 5.80 3.74 2.54
CA ALA A 78 5.31 3.18 1.30
C ALA A 78 6.06 3.73 0.09
N LYS A 79 6.06 2.94 -0.98
CA LYS A 79 6.53 3.32 -2.30
C LYS A 79 5.54 2.83 -3.35
N GLY A 80 5.38 3.60 -4.41
CA GLY A 80 4.54 3.32 -5.57
C GLY A 80 3.94 4.61 -6.12
N ALA A 81 3.94 4.75 -7.45
CA ALA A 81 3.36 5.90 -8.16
C ALA A 81 2.77 5.45 -9.51
N GLY A 82 3.39 4.49 -10.19
CA GLY A 82 2.85 3.80 -11.36
C GLY A 82 2.84 2.29 -11.16
N MET A 83 2.06 1.61 -12.01
CA MET A 83 1.58 0.24 -11.78
C MET A 83 0.98 0.17 -10.37
N LEU A 84 -0.17 0.81 -10.15
CA LEU A 84 -0.91 0.72 -8.89
C LEU A 84 -2.34 0.23 -9.19
N ALA A 85 -2.65 -0.97 -8.74
CA ALA A 85 -3.90 -1.68 -8.93
C ALA A 85 -3.97 -2.85 -7.93
N PRO A 86 -5.17 -3.22 -7.46
CA PRO A 86 -5.31 -4.36 -6.56
C PRO A 86 -4.93 -5.66 -7.27
N GLY A 87 -4.33 -6.59 -6.51
CA GLY A 87 -3.82 -7.85 -7.05
C GLY A 87 -2.29 -7.93 -7.09
N LEU A 88 -1.60 -6.95 -6.51
CA LEU A 88 -0.14 -6.74 -6.47
C LEU A 88 0.33 -5.84 -7.63
N ALA A 89 0.37 -4.51 -7.47
CA ALA A 89 0.91 -3.49 -8.37
C ALA A 89 2.00 -2.64 -7.70
N THR A 90 3.15 -2.38 -8.35
CA THR A 90 4.50 -2.25 -7.76
C THR A 90 4.55 -1.40 -6.48
N MET A 91 4.12 -1.98 -5.39
CA MET A 91 3.91 -1.31 -4.12
C MET A 91 4.74 -2.04 -3.07
N LEU A 92 5.64 -1.28 -2.45
CA LEU A 92 6.42 -1.77 -1.33
C LEU A 92 5.98 -0.99 -0.09
N VAL A 93 5.48 -1.71 0.91
CA VAL A 93 5.05 -1.13 2.18
C VAL A 93 5.73 -1.90 3.30
N VAL A 94 6.35 -1.16 4.21
CA VAL A 94 6.93 -1.71 5.43
C VAL A 94 6.34 -0.96 6.60
N LEU A 95 5.67 -1.71 7.48
CA LEU A 95 5.10 -1.25 8.73
C LEU A 95 5.93 -1.82 9.89
N THR A 96 6.13 -1.02 10.92
CA THR A 96 6.84 -1.40 12.14
C THR A 96 6.05 -0.97 13.35
N THR A 97 6.04 -1.82 14.38
CA THR A 97 5.44 -1.49 15.68
C THR A 97 6.35 -1.96 16.82
N ASP A 98 6.26 -1.27 17.95
CA ASP A 98 6.87 -1.67 19.22
C ASP A 98 5.89 -2.39 20.16
N ALA A 99 4.63 -2.60 19.74
CA ALA A 99 3.65 -3.38 20.49
C ALA A 99 4.11 -4.85 20.67
N ASP A 100 3.77 -5.45 21.81
CA ASP A 100 4.05 -6.84 22.15
C ASP A 100 2.87 -7.73 21.76
N LEU A 101 2.90 -8.24 20.53
CA LEU A 101 1.86 -9.05 19.91
C LEU A 101 2.47 -10.24 19.16
N ASP A 102 1.76 -11.36 19.15
CA ASP A 102 2.17 -12.55 18.41
C ASP A 102 1.98 -12.41 16.88
N SER A 103 2.67 -13.26 16.11
CA SER A 103 2.64 -13.22 14.65
C SER A 103 1.25 -13.49 14.05
N GLU A 104 0.41 -14.28 14.71
CA GLU A 104 -0.96 -14.56 14.24
C GLU A 104 -1.84 -13.31 14.31
N THR A 105 -1.71 -12.55 15.39
CA THR A 105 -2.41 -11.29 15.60
C THR A 105 -1.96 -10.23 14.59
N LEU A 106 -0.65 -10.15 14.33
CA LEU A 106 -0.08 -9.26 13.29
C LEU A 106 -0.61 -9.61 11.89
N ASP A 107 -0.58 -10.90 11.50
CA ASP A 107 -1.06 -11.35 10.19
C ASP A 107 -2.56 -11.04 10.01
N ARG A 108 -3.38 -11.31 11.03
CA ARG A 108 -4.81 -11.02 10.99
C ARG A 108 -5.09 -9.52 10.82
N ALA A 109 -4.39 -8.67 11.58
CA ALA A 109 -4.53 -7.22 11.47
C ALA A 109 -4.08 -6.70 10.10
N LEU A 110 -2.93 -7.19 9.61
CA LEU A 110 -2.39 -6.77 8.32
C LEU A 110 -3.31 -7.15 7.15
N ARG A 111 -3.81 -8.39 7.12
CA ARG A 111 -4.76 -8.83 6.07
C ARG A 111 -6.05 -8.02 6.08
N ALA A 112 -6.59 -7.77 7.27
CA ALA A 112 -7.80 -6.96 7.42
C ALA A 112 -7.60 -5.53 6.92
N ALA A 113 -6.47 -4.91 7.27
CA ALA A 113 -6.10 -3.58 6.80
C ALA A 113 -5.95 -3.55 5.28
N THR A 114 -5.07 -4.38 4.72
CA THR A 114 -4.76 -4.43 3.28
C THR A 114 -6.02 -4.62 2.42
N ARG A 115 -6.94 -5.51 2.82
CA ARG A 115 -8.23 -5.76 2.13
C ARG A 115 -9.07 -4.49 1.93
N THR A 116 -8.98 -3.55 2.88
CA THR A 116 -9.81 -2.34 2.90
C THR A 116 -9.08 -1.07 2.45
N THR A 117 -7.77 -1.14 2.25
CA THR A 117 -6.93 0.00 1.89
C THR A 117 -6.19 -0.26 0.57
N PHE A 118 -5.03 -0.89 0.61
CA PHE A 118 -4.18 -1.12 -0.57
C PHE A 118 -4.87 -1.93 -1.66
N ASP A 119 -5.70 -2.93 -1.30
CA ASP A 119 -6.48 -3.72 -2.27
C ASP A 119 -7.67 -2.97 -2.90
N ARG A 120 -7.81 -1.68 -2.57
CA ARG A 120 -8.84 -0.77 -3.12
C ARG A 120 -8.23 0.46 -3.81
N VAL A 121 -6.91 0.55 -3.86
CA VAL A 121 -6.16 1.58 -4.56
C VAL A 121 -5.91 1.15 -6.01
N ASP A 122 -6.33 1.96 -6.98
CA ASP A 122 -6.16 1.67 -8.41
C ASP A 122 -5.92 2.96 -9.23
N SER A 123 -4.70 3.14 -9.72
CA SER A 123 -4.31 4.23 -10.63
C SER A 123 -4.45 3.84 -12.09
N ASP A 124 -4.01 2.65 -12.49
CA ASP A 124 -3.81 2.29 -13.91
C ASP A 124 -4.23 0.86 -14.28
N GLY A 125 -4.81 0.11 -13.33
CA GLY A 125 -5.22 -1.28 -13.54
C GLY A 125 -4.07 -2.26 -13.80
N CYS A 126 -2.81 -1.84 -13.69
CA CYS A 126 -1.63 -2.64 -14.05
C CYS A 126 -1.02 -3.30 -12.82
N MET A 127 -1.22 -4.61 -12.71
CA MET A 127 -0.66 -5.47 -11.67
C MET A 127 0.83 -5.76 -11.94
N SER A 128 1.65 -5.54 -10.92
CA SER A 128 3.09 -5.82 -10.82
C SER A 128 3.40 -7.24 -10.37
N THR A 129 4.69 -7.54 -10.37
CA THR A 129 5.27 -8.84 -10.08
C THR A 129 5.93 -8.91 -8.70
N ASN A 130 5.99 -7.80 -7.95
CA ASN A 130 6.89 -7.66 -6.78
C ASN A 130 6.25 -7.03 -5.54
N ASP A 131 4.93 -6.84 -5.49
CA ASP A 131 4.33 -6.18 -4.33
C ASP A 131 4.58 -6.92 -3.04
N THR A 132 4.82 -6.12 -2.02
CA THR A 132 5.12 -6.63 -0.70
C THR A 132 4.60 -5.65 0.34
N VAL A 133 3.79 -6.16 1.27
CA VAL A 133 3.41 -5.44 2.50
C VAL A 133 3.92 -6.26 3.68
N LEU A 134 4.78 -5.65 4.50
CA LEU A 134 5.34 -6.26 5.70
C LEU A 134 4.87 -5.52 6.94
N LEU A 135 4.59 -6.27 8.02
CA LEU A 135 4.38 -5.73 9.36
C LEU A 135 5.32 -6.44 10.33
N LEU A 136 6.24 -5.68 10.92
CA LEU A 136 7.22 -6.17 11.88
C LEU A 136 6.92 -5.62 13.27
N ALA A 137 6.93 -6.47 14.29
CA ALA A 137 6.76 -6.06 15.69
C ALA A 137 8.01 -6.39 16.50
N SER A 138 8.49 -5.43 17.28
CA SER A 138 9.67 -5.62 18.14
C SER A 138 9.34 -5.97 19.58
N GLY A 139 8.11 -5.72 20.04
CA GLY A 139 7.72 -5.86 21.45
C GLY A 139 8.41 -4.87 22.40
N ALA A 140 9.15 -3.89 21.90
CA ALA A 140 9.99 -3.01 22.71
C ALA A 140 9.21 -2.12 23.69
N SER A 141 7.92 -1.86 23.44
CA SER A 141 7.05 -1.12 24.37
C SER A 141 6.62 -1.94 25.58
N ALA A 142 6.68 -3.28 25.48
CA ALA A 142 6.05 -4.22 26.41
C ALA A 142 4.53 -4.01 26.64
N VAL A 143 3.88 -3.24 25.76
CA VAL A 143 2.43 -3.02 25.79
C VAL A 143 1.76 -3.99 24.82
N THR A 144 0.80 -4.76 25.34
CA THR A 144 -0.08 -5.62 24.53
C THR A 144 -1.43 -4.91 24.36
N PRO A 145 -1.64 -4.14 23.27
CA PRO A 145 -2.91 -3.46 23.04
C PRO A 145 -4.05 -4.44 22.79
N GLN A 146 -5.28 -3.97 22.96
CA GLN A 146 -6.45 -4.75 22.53
C GLN A 146 -6.44 -4.88 21.00
N TYR A 147 -6.84 -6.05 20.50
CA TYR A 147 -6.81 -6.32 19.06
C TYR A 147 -7.56 -5.28 18.23
N ALA A 148 -8.73 -4.82 18.67
CA ALA A 148 -9.53 -3.86 17.92
C ALA A 148 -8.81 -2.51 17.78
N GLU A 149 -8.15 -2.04 18.84
CA GLU A 149 -7.34 -0.82 18.83
C GLU A 149 -6.13 -0.97 17.91
N PHE A 150 -5.41 -2.09 18.03
CA PHE A 150 -4.26 -2.39 17.17
C PHE A 150 -4.63 -2.49 15.68
N ALA A 151 -5.69 -3.24 15.37
CA ALA A 151 -6.16 -3.43 14.01
C ALA A 151 -6.58 -2.10 13.37
N GLU A 152 -7.23 -1.22 14.13
CA GLU A 152 -7.60 0.11 13.65
C GLU A 152 -6.37 1.00 13.43
N ALA A 153 -5.37 0.95 14.32
CA ALA A 153 -4.12 1.68 14.12
C ALA A 153 -3.38 1.24 12.85
N VAL A 154 -3.26 -0.07 12.62
CA VAL A 154 -2.67 -0.63 11.39
C VAL A 154 -3.49 -0.20 10.17
N ARG A 155 -4.83 -0.30 10.24
CA ARG A 155 -5.71 0.13 9.16
C ARG A 155 -5.54 1.62 8.83
N ALA A 156 -5.47 2.49 9.85
CA ALA A 156 -5.31 3.92 9.69
C ALA A 156 -3.98 4.28 9.02
N VAL A 157 -2.87 3.65 9.43
CA VAL A 157 -1.56 3.82 8.79
C VAL A 157 -1.59 3.34 7.34
N CYS A 158 -2.19 2.18 7.07
CA CYS A 158 -2.33 1.68 5.69
C CYS A 158 -3.22 2.59 4.82
N ASP A 159 -4.31 3.13 5.38
CA ASP A 159 -5.23 4.02 4.67
C ASP A 159 -4.54 5.34 4.29
N ASP A 160 -3.83 5.96 5.23
CA ASP A 160 -3.09 7.19 4.98
C ASP A 160 -1.98 6.98 3.95
N LEU A 161 -1.21 5.89 4.04
CA LEU A 161 -0.23 5.51 3.03
C LEU A 161 -0.89 5.24 1.67
N GLY A 162 -2.04 4.57 1.63
CA GLY A 162 -2.82 4.33 0.41
C GLY A 162 -3.26 5.62 -0.27
N GLN A 163 -3.70 6.61 0.50
CA GLN A 163 -4.03 7.95 -0.02
C GLN A 163 -2.79 8.68 -0.55
N GLN A 164 -1.65 8.57 0.14
CA GLN A 164 -0.39 9.15 -0.33
C GLN A 164 0.08 8.50 -1.64
N LEU A 165 -0.16 7.20 -1.84
CA LEU A 165 0.11 6.50 -3.10
C LEU A 165 -0.73 7.05 -4.26
N ILE A 166 -2.03 7.23 -4.06
CA ILE A 166 -2.93 7.80 -5.08
C ILE A 166 -2.58 9.25 -5.42
N ARG A 167 -2.31 10.08 -4.41
CA ARG A 167 -1.96 11.50 -4.60
C ARG A 167 -0.68 11.71 -5.40
N ASP A 168 0.26 10.77 -5.28
CA ASP A 168 1.55 10.80 -5.98
C ASP A 168 1.54 9.90 -7.23
N ALA A 169 0.36 9.48 -7.71
CA ALA A 169 0.27 8.62 -8.88
C ALA A 169 0.84 9.33 -10.13
N GLU A 170 1.51 8.56 -10.99
CA GLU A 170 2.26 9.08 -12.14
C GLU A 170 1.35 9.91 -13.07
N GLY A 171 1.69 11.19 -13.23
CA GLY A 171 0.95 12.10 -14.11
C GLY A 171 -0.46 12.46 -13.61
N ALA A 172 -0.81 12.12 -12.37
CA ALA A 172 -2.09 12.48 -11.79
C ALA A 172 -2.18 13.99 -11.54
N SER A 173 -3.36 14.56 -11.82
CA SER A 173 -3.68 15.96 -11.50
C SER A 173 -4.86 16.10 -10.54
N LYS A 174 -5.60 15.01 -10.29
CA LYS A 174 -6.82 14.97 -9.49
C LYS A 174 -6.93 13.62 -8.80
N ASP A 175 -7.38 13.64 -7.54
CA ASP A 175 -7.73 12.45 -6.78
C ASP A 175 -9.18 12.08 -7.03
N ILE A 176 -9.48 10.79 -7.20
CA ILE A 176 -10.83 10.29 -7.43
C ILE A 176 -11.18 9.32 -6.31
N LYS A 177 -12.14 9.70 -5.47
CA LYS A 177 -12.75 8.80 -4.47
C LYS A 177 -14.07 8.28 -5.02
N ILE A 178 -14.21 6.95 -5.09
CA ILE A 178 -15.44 6.29 -5.50
C ILE A 178 -16.01 5.58 -4.28
N GLU A 179 -17.27 5.86 -3.98
CA GLU A 179 -17.99 5.26 -2.86
C GLU A 179 -19.23 4.56 -3.43
N VAL A 180 -19.27 3.23 -3.30
CA VAL A 180 -20.40 2.41 -3.72
C VAL A 180 -21.15 1.98 -2.47
N VAL A 181 -22.42 2.36 -2.37
CA VAL A 181 -23.27 2.09 -1.21
C VAL A 181 -24.48 1.27 -1.65
N ASN A 182 -25.06 0.52 -0.71
CA ASN A 182 -26.25 -0.32 -0.93
C ASN A 182 -26.10 -1.39 -2.03
N ALA A 183 -24.87 -1.79 -2.35
CA ALA A 183 -24.64 -2.95 -3.21
C ALA A 183 -25.15 -4.24 -2.53
N ALA A 184 -25.46 -5.26 -3.32
CA ALA A 184 -25.92 -6.55 -2.81
C ALA A 184 -24.88 -7.26 -1.93
N SER A 185 -23.59 -7.01 -2.20
CA SER A 185 -22.47 -7.52 -1.41
C SER A 185 -21.29 -6.52 -1.40
N GLU A 186 -20.33 -6.72 -0.49
CA GLU A 186 -19.08 -5.96 -0.50
C GLU A 186 -18.26 -6.24 -1.77
N ASP A 187 -18.29 -7.47 -2.27
CA ASP A 187 -17.59 -7.86 -3.50
C ASP A 187 -18.19 -7.15 -4.72
N ASP A 188 -19.52 -7.05 -4.80
CA ASP A 188 -20.24 -6.29 -5.82
C ASP A 188 -19.85 -4.81 -5.76
N ALA A 189 -19.78 -4.24 -4.55
CA ALA A 189 -19.37 -2.85 -4.35
C ALA A 189 -17.93 -2.60 -4.84
N VAL A 190 -17.02 -3.52 -4.53
CA VAL A 190 -15.62 -3.45 -4.95
C VAL A 190 -15.48 -3.63 -6.46
N GLU A 191 -16.23 -4.57 -7.07
CA GLU A 191 -16.24 -4.78 -8.51
C GLU A 191 -16.70 -3.50 -9.25
N VAL A 192 -17.82 -2.91 -8.81
CA VAL A 192 -18.34 -1.66 -9.36
C VAL A 192 -17.34 -0.52 -9.19
N GLY A 193 -16.82 -0.31 -7.98
CA GLY A 193 -15.84 0.74 -7.70
C GLY A 193 -14.60 0.61 -8.59
N ARG A 194 -14.11 -0.62 -8.78
CA ARG A 194 -12.95 -0.91 -9.63
C ARG A 194 -13.24 -0.69 -11.11
N SER A 195 -14.42 -1.09 -11.60
CA SER A 195 -14.84 -0.84 -12.98
C SER A 195 -14.88 0.67 -13.29
N ILE A 196 -15.45 1.46 -12.38
CA ILE A 196 -15.50 2.92 -12.47
C ILE A 196 -14.08 3.50 -12.45
N ALA A 197 -13.23 3.09 -11.50
CA ALA A 197 -11.86 3.59 -11.36
C ALA A 197 -10.98 3.32 -12.60
N ARG A 198 -11.17 2.18 -13.25
CA ARG A 198 -10.42 1.76 -14.46
C ARG A 198 -11.00 2.29 -15.76
N ASN A 199 -12.12 3.02 -15.72
CA ASN A 199 -12.74 3.54 -16.92
C ASN A 199 -11.94 4.73 -17.49
N ASN A 200 -11.19 4.48 -18.58
CA ASN A 200 -10.37 5.50 -19.24
C ASN A 200 -11.18 6.72 -19.71
N LEU A 201 -12.41 6.52 -20.17
CA LEU A 201 -13.27 7.63 -20.56
C LEU A 201 -13.56 8.49 -19.33
N LEU A 202 -13.95 7.91 -18.19
CA LEU A 202 -14.21 8.67 -16.98
C LEU A 202 -12.97 9.42 -16.50
N LYS A 203 -11.79 8.76 -16.48
CA LYS A 203 -10.52 9.42 -16.12
C LYS A 203 -10.23 10.61 -17.02
N CYS A 204 -10.43 10.50 -18.34
CA CYS A 204 -10.27 11.62 -19.27
C CYS A 204 -11.31 12.72 -19.06
N ALA A 205 -12.56 12.39 -18.73
CA ALA A 205 -13.61 13.39 -18.44
C ALA A 205 -13.26 14.20 -17.18
N ILE A 206 -12.89 13.52 -16.10
CA ILE A 206 -12.48 14.17 -14.85
C ILE A 206 -11.24 15.04 -15.07
N HIS A 207 -10.25 14.54 -15.83
CA HIS A 207 -9.09 15.35 -16.20
C HIS A 207 -9.50 16.64 -16.93
N GLY A 208 -10.45 16.55 -17.86
CA GLY A 208 -11.03 17.70 -18.59
C GLY A 208 -12.12 18.49 -17.84
N GLU A 209 -12.35 18.23 -16.56
CA GLU A 209 -13.36 18.93 -15.73
C GLU A 209 -14.81 18.75 -16.21
N ASP A 210 -15.10 17.62 -16.85
CA ASP A 210 -16.43 17.23 -17.33
C ASP A 210 -17.11 16.27 -16.33
N PRO A 211 -18.20 16.66 -15.64
CA PRO A 211 -18.93 15.82 -14.69
C PRO A 211 -19.84 14.80 -15.42
N ASN A 212 -19.22 13.90 -16.17
CA ASN A 212 -19.90 12.98 -17.08
C ASN A 212 -20.42 11.71 -16.38
N TRP A 213 -21.55 11.84 -15.67
CA TRP A 213 -22.21 10.72 -14.99
C TRP A 213 -22.59 9.57 -15.93
N GLY A 214 -22.82 9.83 -17.22
CA GLY A 214 -23.06 8.79 -18.23
C GLY A 214 -21.89 7.80 -18.36
N ARG A 215 -20.65 8.27 -18.19
CA ARG A 215 -19.46 7.39 -18.17
C ARG A 215 -19.40 6.52 -16.91
N VAL A 216 -19.95 6.98 -15.80
CA VAL A 216 -20.07 6.19 -14.55
C VAL A 216 -21.08 5.06 -14.76
N LEU A 217 -22.29 5.37 -15.24
CA LEU A 217 -23.31 4.35 -15.53
C LEU A 217 -22.83 3.33 -16.56
N SER A 218 -22.14 3.78 -17.61
CA SER A 218 -21.58 2.86 -18.61
C SER A 218 -20.55 1.91 -18.00
N ALA A 219 -19.77 2.33 -17.00
CA ALA A 219 -18.82 1.47 -16.31
C ALA A 219 -19.51 0.48 -15.34
N ILE A 220 -20.58 0.91 -14.66
CA ILE A 220 -21.40 0.01 -13.83
C ILE A 220 -22.02 -1.09 -14.71
N GLY A 221 -22.53 -0.72 -15.89
CA GLY A 221 -23.18 -1.62 -16.84
C GLY A 221 -22.31 -2.75 -17.41
N THR A 222 -20.99 -2.72 -17.21
CA THR A 222 -20.07 -3.78 -17.65
C THR A 222 -19.71 -4.78 -16.56
N THR A 223 -20.22 -4.60 -15.34
CA THR A 223 -19.93 -5.47 -14.19
C THR A 223 -20.89 -6.66 -14.10
N GLY A 224 -20.49 -7.69 -13.36
CA GLY A 224 -21.33 -8.80 -12.96
C GLY A 224 -22.14 -8.56 -11.68
N ALA A 225 -21.98 -7.39 -11.04
CA ALA A 225 -22.68 -7.02 -9.82
C ALA A 225 -24.20 -7.00 -10.01
N ALA A 226 -24.94 -7.37 -8.95
CA ALA A 226 -26.39 -7.33 -8.98
C ALA A 226 -26.90 -5.89 -8.75
N PHE A 227 -27.58 -5.32 -9.75
CA PHE A 227 -28.23 -4.01 -9.64
C PHE A 227 -29.42 -3.88 -10.59
N GLU A 228 -30.36 -3.00 -10.24
CA GLU A 228 -31.50 -2.62 -11.10
C GLU A 228 -31.21 -1.25 -11.73
N PRO A 229 -31.15 -1.12 -13.07
CA PRO A 229 -30.79 0.13 -13.74
C PRO A 229 -31.66 1.34 -13.32
N ASP A 230 -32.95 1.11 -13.09
CA ASP A 230 -33.91 2.15 -12.71
C ASP A 230 -33.80 2.58 -11.24
N GLN A 231 -32.96 1.91 -10.43
CA GLN A 231 -32.72 2.22 -9.02
C GLN A 231 -31.30 2.78 -8.75
N LEU A 232 -30.50 3.01 -9.80
CA LEU A 232 -29.16 3.56 -9.67
C LEU A 232 -29.19 5.08 -9.42
N ASN A 233 -28.28 5.54 -8.55
CA ASN A 233 -27.98 6.95 -8.33
C ASN A 233 -26.48 7.19 -8.44
N VAL A 234 -26.10 8.31 -9.07
CA VAL A 234 -24.73 8.78 -9.28
C VAL A 234 -24.65 10.24 -8.86
#